data_AF-A0A840ICJ4-F1
#
_entry.id   AF-A0A840ICJ4-F1
#
_cell.length_a   1.000
_cell.length_b   1.000
_cell.length_c   1.000
_cell.angle_alpha   90.00
_cell.angle_beta   90.00
_cell.angle_gamma   90.00
#
_symmetry.space_group_name_H-M   'P 1'
#
loop_
_entity.id
_entity.type
_entity.pdbx_description
1 polymer ?
#
loop_
_entity_poly.entity_id
_entity_poly.type
_entity_poly.pdbx_seq_one_letter_code
_entity_poly.pdbx_strand_id
1 'polypeptide(L)'
;MPTEPQPVTLAEVVNRAVDVTDPDGQDAAIAAIQERFEDADEPVTGVLDGLEERLADAIEGADVELDDPAVAVTGAVIQYLARRRDELDADSDAIMRLAARAEWRGDPPTSVSDWLADHGVQV
;
A
#
# COMPACT_ATOMS: atom_id res chain seq x y z
N MET A 1 28.66 17.11 -4.06
CA MET A 1 27.76 15.97 -3.89
C MET A 1 26.69 16.41 -2.92
N PRO A 2 25.42 16.55 -3.31
CA PRO A 2 24.37 16.74 -2.33
C PRO A 2 24.35 15.51 -1.42
N THR A 3 24.53 15.71 -0.12
CA THR A 3 24.59 14.66 0.92
C THR A 3 23.25 14.49 1.64
N GLU A 4 22.18 15.03 1.07
CA GLU A 4 20.85 14.91 1.61
C GLU A 4 20.22 13.63 1.05
N PRO A 5 19.70 12.72 1.89
CA PRO A 5 18.97 11.56 1.42
C PRO A 5 17.84 12.03 0.52
N GLN A 6 17.70 11.41 -0.65
CA GLN A 6 16.61 11.74 -1.55
C GLN A 6 15.28 11.43 -0.84
N PRO A 7 14.28 12.31 -0.95
CA PRO A 7 13.00 12.08 -0.33
C PRO A 7 12.33 10.85 -0.97
N VAL A 8 11.71 10.02 -0.13
CA VAL A 8 11.01 8.81 -0.58
C VAL A 8 9.95 9.17 -1.63
N THR A 9 9.97 8.48 -2.76
CA THR A 9 9.02 8.67 -3.86
C THR A 9 7.72 7.91 -3.63
N LEU A 10 6.67 8.27 -4.36
CA LEU A 10 5.42 7.49 -4.33
C LEU A 10 5.65 6.08 -4.89
N ALA A 11 6.43 5.94 -5.97
CA ALA A 11 6.79 4.63 -6.53
C ALA A 11 7.48 3.73 -5.50
N GLU A 12 8.41 4.25 -4.71
CA GLU A 12 9.09 3.49 -3.65
C GLU A 12 8.12 3.00 -2.56
N VAL A 13 7.15 3.83 -2.18
CA VAL A 13 6.09 3.43 -1.23
C VAL A 13 5.21 2.34 -1.81
N VAL A 14 4.80 2.46 -3.07
CA VAL A 14 3.96 1.46 -3.74
C VAL A 14 4.69 0.14 -3.90
N ASN A 15 5.93 0.16 -4.36
CA ASN A 15 6.76 -1.04 -4.46
C ASN A 15 6.89 -1.73 -3.10
N ARG A 16 7.14 -0.96 -2.03
CA ARG A 16 7.20 -1.55 -0.69
C ARG A 16 5.85 -2.13 -0.27
N ALA A 17 4.73 -1.48 -0.59
CA ALA A 17 3.41 -2.01 -0.29
C ALA A 17 3.14 -3.34 -1.01
N VAL A 18 3.51 -3.43 -2.29
CA VAL A 18 3.42 -4.65 -3.10
C VAL A 18 4.29 -5.77 -2.50
N ASP A 19 5.54 -5.47 -2.12
CA ASP A 19 6.42 -6.45 -1.45
C ASP A 19 5.86 -6.95 -0.11
N VAL A 20 5.01 -6.16 0.55
CA VAL A 20 4.34 -6.53 1.80
C VAL A 20 3.11 -7.41 1.55
N THR A 21 2.32 -7.11 0.53
CA THR A 21 1.02 -7.76 0.29
C THR A 21 1.07 -8.92 -0.70
N ASP A 22 2.04 -8.93 -1.61
CA ASP A 22 2.28 -9.99 -2.59
C ASP A 22 3.79 -10.29 -2.74
N PRO A 23 4.43 -10.87 -1.71
CA PRO A 23 5.87 -11.12 -1.70
C PRO A 23 6.33 -12.10 -2.78
N ASP A 24 5.44 -12.95 -3.28
CA ASP A 24 5.72 -13.94 -4.33
C ASP A 24 5.35 -13.43 -5.75
N GLY A 25 4.75 -12.24 -5.87
CA GLY A 25 4.37 -11.63 -7.15
C GLY A 25 3.34 -12.45 -7.94
N GLN A 26 2.37 -13.07 -7.25
CA GLN A 26 1.37 -13.95 -7.87
C GLN A 26 0.00 -13.28 -8.05
N ASP A 27 -0.23 -12.12 -7.43
CA ASP A 27 -1.49 -11.42 -7.47
C ASP A 27 -1.52 -10.40 -8.62
N ALA A 28 -2.28 -10.73 -9.67
CA ALA A 28 -2.38 -9.90 -10.86
C ALA A 28 -3.04 -8.54 -10.59
N ALA A 29 -3.92 -8.43 -9.59
CA ALA A 29 -4.57 -7.17 -9.24
C ALA A 29 -3.57 -6.24 -8.53
N ILE A 30 -2.76 -6.78 -7.63
CA ILE A 30 -1.68 -6.03 -6.98
C ILE A 30 -0.63 -5.58 -8.01
N ALA A 31 -0.24 -6.47 -8.93
CA ALA A 31 0.68 -6.13 -10.02
C ALA A 31 0.14 -4.99 -10.90
N ALA A 32 -1.15 -5.03 -11.25
CA ALA A 32 -1.79 -3.98 -12.04
C ALA A 32 -1.75 -2.61 -11.33
N ILE A 33 -1.91 -2.56 -10.00
CA ILE A 33 -1.75 -1.32 -9.22
C ILE A 33 -0.31 -0.82 -9.28
N GLN A 34 0.68 -1.72 -9.11
CA GLN A 34 2.10 -1.37 -9.17
C GLN A 34 2.45 -0.67 -10.49
N GLU A 35 2.00 -1.21 -11.62
CA GLU A 35 2.25 -0.66 -12.96
C GLU A 35 1.72 0.77 -13.10
N ARG A 36 0.67 1.18 -12.37
CA ARG A 36 0.15 2.56 -12.43
C ARG A 36 1.07 3.58 -11.78
N PHE A 37 1.93 3.15 -10.86
CA PHE A 37 2.79 4.02 -10.05
C PHE A 37 4.28 3.81 -10.32
N GLU A 38 4.67 2.99 -11.30
CA GLU A 38 6.07 2.71 -11.61
C GLU A 38 6.89 3.98 -11.91
N ASP A 39 6.26 4.95 -12.58
CA ASP A 39 6.86 6.23 -12.97
C ASP A 39 6.59 7.37 -11.96
N ALA A 40 6.01 7.07 -10.78
CA ALA A 40 5.65 8.07 -9.78
C ALA A 40 6.86 8.52 -8.94
N ASP A 41 7.85 9.12 -9.61
CA ASP A 41 9.12 9.61 -9.05
C ASP A 41 8.97 10.87 -8.18
N GLU A 42 7.76 11.44 -8.06
CA GLU A 42 7.52 12.56 -7.17
C GLU A 42 7.70 12.19 -5.69
N PRO A 43 8.26 13.08 -4.85
CA PRO A 43 8.32 12.87 -3.41
C PRO A 43 6.93 12.64 -2.82
N VAL A 44 6.73 11.56 -2.07
CA VAL A 44 5.40 11.21 -1.53
C VAL A 44 4.84 12.31 -0.62
N THR A 45 5.71 13.09 0.04
CA THR A 45 5.33 14.28 0.82
C THR A 45 4.59 15.34 0.02
N GLY A 46 4.85 15.45 -1.30
CA GLY A 46 4.24 16.43 -2.18
C GLY A 46 2.84 16.06 -2.64
N VAL A 47 2.41 14.81 -2.41
CA VAL A 47 1.12 14.28 -2.88
C VAL A 47 0.22 13.75 -1.76
N LEU A 48 0.62 13.89 -0.49
CA LEU A 48 -0.11 13.35 0.66
C LEU A 48 -1.58 13.81 0.72
N ASP A 49 -1.85 15.09 0.47
CA ASP A 49 -3.19 15.66 0.58
C ASP A 49 -4.16 15.13 -0.49
N GLY A 50 -3.64 14.62 -1.62
CA GLY A 50 -4.42 14.06 -2.72
C GLY A 50 -4.18 12.56 -2.95
N LEU A 51 -3.49 11.89 -2.03
CA LEU A 51 -3.06 10.50 -2.22
C LEU A 51 -4.26 9.54 -2.30
N GLU A 52 -5.28 9.74 -1.46
CA GLU A 52 -6.49 8.91 -1.45
C GLU A 52 -7.24 8.97 -2.78
N GLU A 53 -7.46 10.17 -3.32
CA GLU A 53 -8.09 10.37 -4.63
C GLU A 53 -7.24 9.78 -5.75
N ARG A 54 -5.92 10.03 -5.74
CA ARG A 54 -4.98 9.47 -6.72
C ARG A 54 -4.93 7.95 -6.71
N LEU A 55 -5.03 7.34 -5.53
CA LEU A 55 -5.08 5.89 -5.38
C LEU A 55 -6.40 5.33 -5.93
N ALA A 56 -7.52 5.97 -5.62
CA ALA A 56 -8.83 5.58 -6.15
C ALA A 56 -8.85 5.64 -7.69
N ASP A 57 -8.34 6.73 -8.29
CA ASP A 57 -8.23 6.88 -9.74
C ASP A 57 -7.33 5.80 -10.38
N ALA A 58 -6.23 5.46 -9.71
CA ALA A 58 -5.30 4.44 -10.19
C ALA A 58 -5.92 3.04 -10.14
N ILE A 59 -6.63 2.71 -9.05
CA ILE A 59 -7.35 1.44 -8.88
C ILE A 59 -8.48 1.33 -9.91
N GLU A 60 -9.28 2.38 -10.10
CA GLU A 60 -10.34 2.39 -11.14
C GLU A 60 -9.74 2.19 -12.54
N GLY A 61 -8.57 2.78 -12.82
CA GLY A 61 -7.86 2.61 -14.08
C GLY A 61 -7.17 1.26 -14.28
N ALA A 62 -6.99 0.47 -13.22
CA ALA A 62 -6.30 -0.83 -13.26
C ALA A 62 -7.25 -2.01 -13.61
N ASP A 63 -8.56 -1.76 -13.79
CA ASP A 63 -9.58 -2.78 -14.08
C ASP A 63 -9.60 -3.94 -13.06
N VAL A 64 -9.37 -3.60 -11.78
CA VAL A 64 -9.40 -4.53 -10.65
C VAL A 64 -10.75 -4.52 -9.95
N GLU A 65 -11.11 -5.61 -9.27
CA GLU A 65 -12.32 -5.69 -8.46
C GLU A 65 -12.18 -4.76 -7.23
N LEU A 66 -13.10 -3.79 -7.09
CA LEU A 66 -13.06 -2.80 -6.02
C LEU A 66 -13.28 -3.39 -4.62
N ASP A 67 -13.91 -4.57 -4.54
CA ASP A 67 -14.17 -5.32 -3.32
C ASP A 67 -13.14 -6.43 -3.06
N ASP A 68 -12.07 -6.49 -3.86
CA ASP A 68 -10.95 -7.40 -3.65
C ASP A 68 -10.20 -7.04 -2.33
N PRO A 69 -10.14 -7.96 -1.35
CA PRO A 69 -9.45 -7.70 -0.09
C PRO A 69 -7.95 -7.46 -0.26
N ALA A 70 -7.29 -8.06 -1.25
CA ALA A 70 -5.86 -7.86 -1.53
C ALA A 70 -5.59 -6.43 -2.02
N VAL A 71 -6.43 -5.92 -2.91
CA VAL A 71 -6.42 -4.53 -3.38
C VAL A 71 -6.68 -3.56 -2.23
N ALA A 72 -7.69 -3.84 -1.40
CA ALA A 72 -8.03 -2.99 -0.26
C ALA A 72 -6.89 -2.89 0.76
N VAL A 73 -6.27 -4.02 1.11
CA VAL A 73 -5.13 -4.06 2.03
C VAL A 73 -3.92 -3.35 1.42
N THR A 74 -3.62 -3.58 0.15
CA THR A 74 -2.51 -2.90 -0.56
C THR A 74 -2.69 -1.38 -0.53
N GLY A 75 -3.90 -0.90 -0.82
CA GLY A 75 -4.23 0.52 -0.72
C GLY A 75 -4.04 1.08 0.69
N ALA A 76 -4.48 0.36 1.72
CA ALA A 76 -4.28 0.74 3.12
C ALA A 76 -2.77 0.82 3.47
N VAL A 77 -1.96 -0.12 2.99
CA VAL A 77 -0.50 -0.15 3.21
C VAL A 77 0.19 1.03 2.52
N ILE A 78 -0.17 1.36 1.28
CA ILE A 78 0.34 2.54 0.57
C ILE A 78 0.06 3.82 1.39
N GLN A 79 -1.19 3.98 1.81
CA GLN A 79 -1.62 5.13 2.60
C GLN A 79 -0.92 5.24 3.96
N TYR A 80 -0.67 4.09 4.60
CA TYR A 80 0.03 4.00 5.86
C TYR A 80 1.50 4.42 5.69
N LEU A 81 2.23 3.77 4.78
CA LEU A 81 3.66 4.02 4.54
C LEU A 81 3.95 5.42 3.99
N ALA A 82 3.04 5.99 3.21
CA ALA A 82 3.15 7.38 2.76
C ALA A 82 3.23 8.35 3.95
N ARG A 83 2.50 8.06 5.03
CA ARG A 83 2.48 8.85 6.29
C ARG A 83 3.54 8.40 7.30
N ARG A 84 3.99 7.14 7.23
CA ARG A 84 4.97 6.47 8.10
C ARG A 84 6.19 5.99 7.33
N ARG A 85 6.83 6.90 6.58
CA ARG A 85 8.00 6.59 5.74
C ARG A 85 9.19 6.04 6.54
N ASP A 86 9.25 6.35 7.83
CA ASP A 86 10.25 5.81 8.76
C ASP A 86 10.07 4.32 9.06
N GLU A 87 8.94 3.72 8.66
CA GLU A 87 8.62 2.31 8.85
C GLU A 87 8.72 1.48 7.54
N LEU A 88 9.32 2.02 6.47
CA LEU A 88 9.50 1.28 5.20
C LEU A 88 10.25 -0.04 5.39
N ASP A 89 11.25 -0.07 6.28
CA ASP A 89 12.06 -1.26 6.58
C ASP A 89 11.45 -2.12 7.70
N ALA A 90 10.23 -1.81 8.17
CA ALA A 90 9.56 -2.62 9.19
C ALA A 90 9.12 -3.98 8.64
N ASP A 91 8.85 -4.89 9.58
CA ASP A 91 8.33 -6.22 9.31
C ASP A 91 6.98 -6.17 8.56
N SER A 92 6.81 -7.00 7.53
CA SER A 92 5.63 -6.97 6.66
C SER A 92 4.33 -7.23 7.42
N ASP A 93 4.32 -8.18 8.37
CA ASP A 93 3.13 -8.48 9.19
C ASP A 93 2.78 -7.31 10.10
N ALA A 94 3.80 -6.61 10.63
CA ALA A 94 3.60 -5.41 11.41
C ALA A 94 2.99 -4.27 10.57
N ILE A 95 3.50 -4.05 9.36
CA ILE A 95 2.99 -3.05 8.42
C ILE A 95 1.52 -3.35 8.08
N MET A 96 1.19 -4.57 7.65
CA MET A 96 -0.19 -4.96 7.33
C MET A 96 -1.14 -4.74 8.51
N ARG A 97 -0.74 -5.16 9.72
CA ARG A 97 -1.54 -4.99 10.93
C ARG A 97 -1.80 -3.52 11.26
N LEU A 98 -0.76 -2.68 11.19
CA LEU A 98 -0.86 -1.27 11.54
C LEU A 98 -1.64 -0.49 10.48
N ALA A 99 -1.44 -0.79 9.20
CA ALA A 99 -2.19 -0.23 8.09
C ALA A 99 -3.68 -0.55 8.22
N ALA A 100 -4.03 -1.82 8.44
CA ALA A 100 -5.42 -2.23 8.60
C ALA A 100 -6.08 -1.61 9.84
N ARG A 101 -5.34 -1.49 10.95
CA ARG A 101 -5.83 -0.77 12.14
C ARG A 101 -6.02 0.72 11.89
N ALA A 102 -5.16 1.36 11.09
CA ALA A 102 -5.27 2.77 10.78
C ALA A 102 -6.46 3.05 9.86
N GLU A 103 -6.62 2.25 8.81
CA GLU A 103 -7.70 2.39 7.81
C GLU A 103 -9.08 2.14 8.42
N TRP A 104 -9.26 0.96 9.03
CA TRP A 104 -10.56 0.53 9.52
C TRP A 104 -10.76 0.75 11.02
N ARG A 105 -9.87 1.53 11.66
CA ARG A 105 -9.92 1.81 13.12
C ARG A 105 -9.95 0.53 13.98
N GLY A 106 -9.37 -0.55 13.48
CA GLY A 106 -9.36 -1.86 14.13
C GLY A 106 -10.62 -2.71 13.90
N ASP A 107 -11.51 -2.33 12.99
CA ASP A 107 -12.72 -3.08 12.64
C ASP A 107 -12.84 -3.25 11.10
N PRO A 108 -11.93 -4.01 10.45
CA PRO A 108 -11.96 -4.21 9.01
C PRO A 108 -13.14 -5.09 8.56
N PRO A 109 -13.58 -4.97 7.29
CA PRO A 109 -14.55 -5.90 6.70
C PRO A 109 -14.09 -7.36 6.82
N THR A 110 -15.04 -8.29 6.91
CA THR A 110 -14.74 -9.73 7.09
C THR A 110 -13.82 -10.28 6.00
N SER A 111 -14.02 -9.88 4.74
CA SER A 111 -13.14 -10.30 3.63
C SER A 111 -11.68 -9.90 3.84
N VAL A 112 -11.45 -8.70 4.39
CA VAL A 112 -10.12 -8.19 4.71
C VAL A 112 -9.53 -8.91 5.92
N SER A 113 -10.31 -9.14 6.98
CA SER A 113 -9.81 -9.88 8.15
C SER A 113 -9.47 -11.34 7.83
N ASP A 114 -10.27 -11.99 6.99
CA ASP A 114 -10.03 -13.36 6.55
C ASP A 114 -8.76 -13.44 5.68
N TRP A 115 -8.62 -12.51 4.73
CA TRP A 115 -7.41 -12.40 3.90
C TRP A 115 -6.16 -12.15 4.75
N LEU A 116 -6.21 -11.24 5.73
CA LEU A 116 -5.09 -10.98 6.64
C LEU A 116 -4.74 -12.23 7.47
N ALA A 117 -5.74 -12.99 7.92
CA ALA A 117 -5.53 -14.21 8.68
C ALA A 117 -4.84 -15.30 7.84
N ASP A 118 -5.18 -15.42 6.55
CA ASP A 118 -4.51 -16.31 5.60
C ASP A 118 -3.03 -15.93 5.40
N HIS A 119 -2.70 -14.65 5.57
CA HIS A 119 -1.33 -14.12 5.58
C HIS A 119 -0.67 -14.14 6.97
N GLY A 120 -1.29 -14.79 7.96
CA GLY A 120 -0.74 -14.91 9.33
C GLY A 120 -0.90 -13.65 10.19
N VAL A 121 -1.65 -12.66 9.72
CA VAL A 121 -1.86 -11.37 10.39
C VAL A 121 -3.21 -11.34 11.11
N GLN A 122 -3.21 -10.86 12.36
CA GLN A 122 -4.41 -10.63 13.17
C GLN A 122 -4.48 -9.16 13.57
N VAL A 123 -5.69 -8.58 13.53
CA VAL A 123 -5.96 -7.14 13.70
C VAL A 123 -6.80 -6.85 14.94
#